data_AF-A0A6A9QL59-F1
#
_entry.id   AF-A0A6A9QL59-F1
#
_cell.length_a   1.000
_cell.length_b   1.000
_cell.length_c   1.000
_cell.angle_alpha   90.00
_cell.angle_beta   90.00
_cell.angle_gamma   90.00
#
_symmetry.space_group_name_H-M   'P 1'
#
loop_
_entity.id
_entity.type
_entity.pdbx_description
1 polymer ?
#
loop_
_entity_poly.entity_id
_entity_poly.type
_entity_poly.pdbx_seq_one_letter_code
_entity_poly.pdbx_strand_id
1 'polypeptide(L)'
;MVILDIPDNVKNNLEEGVCITCCDSVVLCMSEDYPMTNDAYAATEVDRSDQNLLIRHIIYDDPSNPLTVEYIADRKFISRVINQGYVKVIFLDKLLNEEVSTKVKLGKEEIAIIKKEASV
;
A
#
# COMPACT_ATOMS: atom_id res chain seq x y z
N MET A 1 15.51 9.57 11.73
CA MET A 1 14.55 10.31 10.91
C MET A 1 14.95 10.10 9.46
N VAL A 2 14.26 9.22 8.73
CA VAL A 2 14.44 9.09 7.28
C VAL A 2 13.61 10.22 6.68
N ILE A 3 14.25 11.17 6.02
CA ILE A 3 13.53 12.21 5.29
C ILE A 3 13.02 11.55 4.01
N LEU A 4 11.74 11.18 4.00
CA LEU A 4 11.06 10.76 2.78
C LEU A 4 10.87 12.01 1.90
N ASP A 5 11.54 12.03 0.76
CA ASP A 5 11.33 13.07 -0.25
C ASP A 5 10.03 12.76 -1.01
N ILE A 6 8.90 13.11 -0.38
CA ILE A 6 7.56 12.89 -0.94
C ILE A 6 7.29 13.99 -1.99
N PRO A 7 7.00 13.63 -3.25
CA PRO A 7 6.65 14.61 -4.28
C PRO A 7 5.43 15.46 -3.89
N ASP A 8 5.43 16.75 -4.23
CA ASP A 8 4.36 17.68 -3.82
C ASP A 8 2.98 17.27 -4.33
N ASN A 9 2.90 16.65 -5.51
CA ASN A 9 1.64 16.11 -6.02
C ASN A 9 1.09 14.96 -5.14
N VAL A 10 1.95 14.21 -4.44
CA VAL A 10 1.50 13.18 -3.49
C VAL A 10 1.10 13.84 -2.18
N LYS A 11 1.92 14.76 -1.65
CA LYS A 11 1.60 15.49 -0.41
C LYS A 11 0.24 16.19 -0.46
N ASN A 12 -0.06 16.84 -1.59
CA ASN A 12 -1.31 17.59 -1.76
C ASN A 12 -2.57 16.71 -1.84
N ASN A 13 -2.42 15.40 -2.04
CA ASN A 13 -3.55 14.47 -2.09
C ASN A 13 -3.59 13.54 -0.88
N LEU A 14 -2.59 13.59 0.00
CA LEU A 14 -2.52 12.72 1.18
C LEU A 14 -3.27 13.36 2.34
N GLU A 15 -4.42 12.79 2.67
CA GLU A 15 -5.30 13.21 3.77
C GLU A 15 -5.46 12.07 4.79
N GLU A 16 -5.95 12.39 6.00
CA GLU A 16 -6.23 11.39 7.03
C GLU A 16 -7.15 10.28 6.50
N GLY A 17 -6.76 9.02 6.71
CA GLY A 17 -7.47 7.84 6.22
C GLY A 17 -7.23 7.51 4.74
N VAL A 18 -6.41 8.29 4.03
CA VAL A 18 -6.11 8.08 2.61
C VAL A 18 -4.75 7.42 2.44
N CYS A 19 -4.70 6.41 1.57
CA CYS A 19 -3.46 5.77 1.13
C CYS A 19 -3.21 5.99 -0.37
N ILE A 20 -1.99 6.37 -0.73
CA ILE A 20 -1.60 6.72 -2.11
C ILE A 20 -0.30 6.02 -2.50
N THR A 21 -0.22 5.60 -3.76
CA THR A 21 1.02 5.09 -4.34
C THR A 21 2.04 6.21 -4.54
N CYS A 22 3.26 6.02 -4.06
CA CYS A 22 4.37 6.97 -4.21
C CYS A 22 5.66 6.26 -4.62
N CYS A 23 6.59 7.05 -5.15
CA CYS A 23 8.01 6.82 -4.92
C CYS A 23 8.42 5.40 -5.37
N ASP A 24 7.94 5.04 -6.56
CA ASP A 24 8.14 3.76 -7.24
C ASP A 24 7.31 2.55 -6.76
N SER A 25 7.47 2.09 -5.53
CA SER A 25 6.84 0.84 -5.05
C SER A 25 6.36 0.91 -3.60
N VAL A 26 6.06 2.12 -3.14
CA VAL A 26 5.63 2.42 -1.77
C VAL A 26 4.19 2.92 -1.77
N VAL A 27 3.41 2.51 -0.78
CA VAL A 27 2.13 3.13 -0.45
C VAL A 27 2.34 3.98 0.79
N LEU A 28 1.91 5.24 0.75
CA LEU A 28 1.91 6.15 1.89
C LEU A 28 0.47 6.26 2.39
N CYS A 29 0.26 6.07 3.68
CA CYS A 29 -1.02 6.24 4.35
C CYS A 29 -0.87 7.31 5.42
N MET A 30 -1.71 8.35 5.41
CA MET A 30 -1.79 9.25 6.57
C MET A 30 -2.84 8.69 7.52
N SER A 31 -2.41 8.14 8.64
CA SER A 31 -3.29 7.48 9.59
C SER A 31 -2.59 7.30 10.94
N GLU A 32 -3.31 7.60 12.02
CA GLU A 32 -2.91 7.21 13.38
C GLU A 32 -3.26 5.74 13.69
N ASP A 33 -4.03 5.08 12.82
CA ASP A 33 -4.30 3.63 12.84
C ASP A 33 -3.31 2.91 11.92
N TYR A 34 -2.34 2.24 12.53
CA TYR A 34 -1.24 1.53 11.87
C TYR A 34 -0.95 0.22 12.60
N PRO A 35 -0.34 -0.78 11.93
CA PRO A 35 -0.09 -2.07 12.57
C PRO A 35 1.06 -1.95 13.59
N MET A 36 0.95 -2.68 14.69
CA MET A 36 1.97 -2.88 15.71
C MET A 36 3.07 -3.85 15.26
N THR A 37 2.78 -4.75 14.32
CA THR A 37 3.78 -5.66 13.73
C THR A 37 4.07 -5.37 12.25
N ASN A 38 5.34 -5.48 11.89
CA ASN A 38 5.86 -5.09 10.57
C ASN A 38 5.71 -6.20 9.51
N ASP A 39 5.29 -7.39 9.91
CA ASP A 39 5.18 -8.58 9.06
C ASP A 39 3.92 -9.41 9.32
N ALA A 40 2.87 -8.77 9.84
CA ALA A 40 1.55 -9.35 9.98
C ALA A 40 1.08 -10.03 8.69
N TYR A 41 0.32 -11.12 8.85
CA TYR A 41 -0.37 -11.74 7.73
C TYR A 41 -1.35 -10.73 7.11
N ALA A 42 -1.43 -10.70 5.79
CA ALA A 42 -2.36 -9.86 5.08
C ALA A 42 -3.02 -10.60 3.92
N ALA A 43 -4.32 -10.40 3.75
CA ALA A 43 -5.05 -10.79 2.54
C ALA A 43 -5.04 -9.63 1.53
N THR A 44 -5.03 -9.94 0.23
CA THR A 44 -5.06 -8.93 -0.83
C THR A 44 -6.27 -9.15 -1.73
N GLU A 45 -7.07 -8.10 -1.89
CA GLU A 45 -8.18 -8.04 -2.84
C GLU A 45 -7.84 -7.03 -3.95
N VAL A 46 -8.28 -7.34 -5.16
CA VAL A 46 -7.95 -6.57 -6.36
C VAL A 46 -9.19 -6.40 -7.21
N ASP A 47 -9.57 -5.15 -7.45
CA ASP A 47 -10.67 -4.78 -8.32
C ASP A 47 -10.17 -3.92 -9.48
N ARG A 48 -10.78 -4.08 -10.66
CA ARG A 48 -10.42 -3.29 -11.83
C ARG A 48 -11.13 -1.94 -11.79
N SER A 49 -10.37 -0.85 -11.90
CA SER A 49 -10.88 0.52 -11.92
C SER A 49 -10.35 1.26 -13.15
N ASP A 50 -11.13 1.22 -14.24
CA ASP A 50 -10.77 1.75 -15.56
C ASP A 50 -9.39 1.23 -16.07
N GLN A 51 -8.39 2.12 -16.10
CA GLN A 51 -7.02 1.83 -16.53
C GLN A 51 -6.09 1.44 -15.38
N ASN A 52 -6.58 1.51 -14.14
CA ASN A 52 -5.85 1.25 -12.90
C ASN A 52 -6.45 0.05 -12.16
N LEU A 53 -5.78 -0.36 -11.09
CA LEU A 53 -6.30 -1.33 -10.13
C LEU A 53 -6.60 -0.64 -8.80
N LEU A 54 -7.74 -0.97 -8.22
CA LEU A 54 -8.03 -0.73 -6.82
C LEU A 54 -7.51 -1.94 -6.05
N ILE A 55 -6.56 -1.72 -5.14
CA ILE A 55 -5.98 -2.77 -4.31
C ILE A 55 -6.34 -2.51 -2.86
N ARG A 56 -6.80 -3.56 -2.19
CA ARG A 56 -7.08 -3.56 -0.75
C ARG A 56 -6.23 -4.62 -0.07
N HIS A 57 -5.45 -4.22 0.92
CA HIS A 57 -4.77 -5.15 1.83
C HIS A 57 -5.48 -5.15 3.17
N ILE A 58 -5.88 -6.32 3.64
CA ILE A 58 -6.46 -6.52 4.97
C ILE A 58 -5.37 -7.11 5.84
N ILE A 59 -4.82 -6.30 6.75
CA ILE A 59 -3.69 -6.64 7.61
C ILE A 59 -4.22 -7.14 8.96
N TYR A 60 -3.91 -8.40 9.29
CA TYR A 60 -4.36 -9.09 10.49
C TYR A 60 -3.33 -9.00 11.62
N ASP A 61 -3.02 -7.78 12.04
CA ASP A 61 -2.13 -7.53 13.18
C ASP A 61 -2.88 -7.65 14.51
N ASP A 62 -4.06 -7.03 14.62
CA ASP A 62 -5.05 -7.31 15.67
C ASP A 62 -6.20 -8.16 15.09
N PRO A 63 -6.39 -9.41 15.57
CA PRO A 63 -7.47 -10.28 15.11
C PRO A 63 -8.88 -9.69 15.33
N SER A 64 -9.04 -8.77 16.27
CA SER A 64 -10.32 -8.14 16.62
C SER A 64 -10.59 -6.88 15.80
N ASN A 65 -9.54 -6.28 15.22
CA ASN A 65 -9.63 -5.07 14.41
C ASN A 65 -8.61 -5.10 13.26
N PRO A 66 -8.89 -5.82 12.16
CA PRO A 66 -8.01 -5.84 11.00
C PRO A 66 -7.92 -4.47 10.34
N LEU A 67 -6.70 -4.05 10.02
CA LEU A 67 -6.46 -2.77 9.34
C LEU A 67 -6.61 -2.95 7.83
N THR A 68 -7.42 -2.10 7.20
CA THR A 68 -7.57 -2.11 5.74
C THR A 68 -6.78 -0.98 5.11
N VAL A 69 -5.90 -1.31 4.17
CA VAL A 69 -5.14 -0.36 3.35
C VAL A 69 -5.65 -0.43 1.92
N GLU A 70 -6.33 0.62 1.48
CA GLU A 70 -6.92 0.72 0.13
C GLU A 70 -6.22 1.80 -0.69
N TYR A 71 -5.82 1.49 -1.93
CA TYR A 71 -5.19 2.46 -2.82
C TYR A 71 -5.39 2.12 -4.29
N ILE A 72 -5.26 3.13 -5.15
CA ILE A 72 -5.25 2.98 -6.60
C ILE A 72 -3.81 2.84 -7.10
N ALA A 73 -3.56 1.83 -7.93
CA ALA A 73 -2.25 1.53 -8.50
C ALA A 73 -2.30 1.53 -10.03
N ASP A 74 -1.34 2.24 -10.64
CA ASP A 74 -1.11 2.21 -12.08
C ASP A 74 -0.26 1.00 -12.50
N ARG A 75 -0.19 0.73 -13.81
CA ARG A 75 0.59 -0.40 -14.36
C ARG A 75 2.07 -0.35 -14.00
N LYS A 76 2.65 0.84 -13.84
CA LYS A 76 4.08 1.02 -13.54
C LYS A 76 4.37 0.60 -12.10
N PHE A 77 3.52 1.01 -11.16
CA PHE A 77 3.57 0.56 -9.77
C PHE A 77 3.39 -0.96 -9.68
N ILE A 78 2.36 -1.50 -10.34
CA ILE A 78 2.06 -2.94 -10.37
C ILE A 78 3.27 -3.76 -10.85
N SER A 79 3.88 -3.36 -11.96
CA SER A 79 5.07 -4.05 -12.49
C SER A 79 6.22 -4.11 -11.48
N ARG A 80 6.44 -3.03 -10.71
CA ARG A 80 7.49 -2.97 -9.70
C ARG A 80 7.20 -3.87 -8.50
N VAL A 81 5.98 -3.82 -7.94
CA VAL A 81 5.64 -4.62 -6.76
C VAL A 81 5.56 -6.12 -7.06
N ILE A 82 5.16 -6.51 -8.26
CA ILE A 82 5.20 -7.91 -8.72
C ILE A 82 6.64 -8.43 -8.73
N ASN A 83 7.59 -7.66 -9.28
CA ASN A 83 8.99 -8.07 -9.35
C ASN A 83 9.64 -8.10 -7.96
N GLN A 84 9.21 -7.21 -7.08
CA GLN A 84 9.68 -7.09 -5.71
C GLN A 84 9.08 -8.17 -4.77
N GLY A 85 7.87 -8.67 -5.07
CA GLY A 85 7.17 -9.70 -4.29
C GLY A 85 6.50 -9.19 -3.00
N TYR A 86 6.48 -7.88 -2.78
CA TYR A 86 5.79 -7.25 -1.66
C TYR A 86 5.47 -5.79 -1.95
N VAL A 87 4.48 -5.25 -1.24
CA VAL A 87 4.16 -3.82 -1.19
C VAL A 87 4.69 -3.28 0.12
N LYS A 88 5.51 -2.22 0.08
CA LYS A 88 5.89 -1.49 1.30
C LYS A 88 4.81 -0.45 1.58
N VAL A 89 4.21 -0.49 2.76
CA VAL A 89 3.27 0.52 3.24
C VAL A 89 3.95 1.32 4.34
N ILE A 90 3.88 2.65 4.26
CA ILE A 90 4.42 3.58 5.25
C ILE A 90 3.27 4.40 5.81
N PHE A 91 3.12 4.38 7.12
CA PHE A 91 2.15 5.17 7.87
C PHE A 91 2.81 6.46 8.33
N LEU A 92 2.16 7.57 8.01
CA LEU A 92 2.62 8.92 8.29
C LEU A 92 1.67 9.63 9.25
N ASP A 93 2.22 10.47 10.11
CA ASP A 93 1.43 11.44 10.88
C ASP A 93 0.97 12.62 10.00
N LYS A 94 0.19 13.54 10.60
CA LYS A 94 -0.31 14.77 9.95
C LYS A 94 0.79 15.75 9.53
N LEU A 95 2.01 15.57 10.03
CA LEU A 95 3.19 16.36 9.69
C LEU A 95 4.09 15.63 8.67
N LEU A 96 3.62 14.51 8.10
CA LEU A 96 4.33 13.66 7.14
C LEU A 96 5.58 12.97 7.72
N ASN A 97 5.65 12.81 9.05
CA ASN A 97 6.67 11.99 9.69
C ASN A 97 6.30 10.52 9.59
N GLU A 98 7.27 9.66 9.28
CA GLU A 98 7.08 8.20 9.34
C GLU A 98 6.91 7.73 10.78
N GLU A 99 5.74 7.17 11.08
CA GLU A 99 5.43 6.51 12.35
C GLU A 99 5.85 5.04 12.28
N VAL A 100 5.34 4.31 11.29
CA VAL A 100 5.57 2.87 11.10
C VAL A 100 5.65 2.51 9.62
N SER A 101 6.40 1.47 9.27
CA SER A 101 6.30 0.84 7.96
C SER A 101 6.20 -0.69 8.03
N THR A 102 5.38 -1.25 7.16
CA THR A 102 5.10 -2.68 7.06
C THR A 102 5.28 -3.19 5.63
N LYS A 103 5.51 -4.49 5.48
CA LYS A 103 5.62 -5.15 4.17
C LYS A 103 4.52 -6.17 3.99
N VAL A 104 3.58 -5.85 3.10
CA VAL A 104 2.56 -6.81 2.68
C VAL A 104 3.16 -7.73 1.62
N LYS A 105 3.43 -8.97 1.99
CA LYS A 105 3.98 -9.98 1.06
C LYS A 105 2.91 -10.40 0.05
N LEU A 106 3.30 -10.47 -1.22
CA LEU A 106 2.44 -10.98 -2.28
C LEU A 106 2.83 -12.43 -2.57
N GLY A 107 1.90 -13.36 -2.34
CA GLY A 107 2.08 -14.75 -2.71
C GLY A 107 1.94 -14.97 -4.21
N LYS A 108 2.15 -16.21 -4.64
CA LYS A 108 2.06 -16.58 -6.07
C LYS A 108 0.66 -16.37 -6.63
N GLU A 109 -0.35 -16.63 -5.82
CA GLU A 109 -1.76 -16.48 -6.21
C GLU A 109 -2.14 -15.01 -6.34
N GLU A 110 -1.79 -14.18 -5.36
CA GLU A 110 -2.02 -12.73 -5.42
C GLU A 110 -1.32 -12.11 -6.63
N ILE A 111 -0.06 -12.48 -6.87
CA ILE A 111 0.69 -12.01 -8.06
C ILE A 111 -0.02 -12.42 -9.35
N ALA A 112 -0.55 -13.64 -9.44
CA ALA A 112 -1.25 -14.11 -10.64
C ALA A 112 -2.55 -13.33 -10.87
N ILE A 113 -3.32 -13.05 -9.81
CA ILE A 113 -4.54 -12.24 -9.88
C ILE A 113 -4.20 -10.81 -10.32
N ILE A 114 -3.22 -10.16 -9.67
CA ILE A 114 -2.80 -8.80 -10.00
C ILE A 114 -2.35 -8.71 -11.48
N LYS A 115 -1.55 -9.66 -11.96
CA LYS A 115 -1.11 -9.73 -13.37
C LYS A 115 -2.29 -9.81 -14.33
N LYS A 116 -3.21 -10.73 -14.05
CA LYS A 116 -4.41 -10.96 -14.86
C LYS A 116 -5.25 -9.69 -14.96
N GLU A 117 -5.53 -9.03 -13.84
CA GLU A 117 -6.38 -7.83 -13.82
C GLU A 117 -5.66 -6.60 -14.43
N ALA A 118 -4.35 -6.48 -14.21
CA ALA A 118 -3.53 -5.43 -14.84
C ALA A 118 -3.34 -5.63 -16.35
N SER A 119 -3.67 -6.82 -16.87
CA SER A 119 -3.35 -7.26 -18.24
C SER A 119 -1.84 -7.23 -18.54
N VAL A 120 -1.03 -7.69 -17.57
CA VAL A 120 0.45 -7.75 -17.61
C VAL A 120 0.94 -9.19 -17.64
#